data_AF-X1S3T2-F1
#
_entry.id   AF-X1S3T2-F1
#
_cell.length_a   1.000
_cell.length_b   1.000
_cell.length_c   1.000
_cell.angle_alpha   90.00
_cell.angle_beta   90.00
_cell.angle_gamma   90.00
#
_symmetry.space_group_name_H-M   'P 1'
#
loop_
_entity.id
_entity.type
_entity.pdbx_description
1 polymer ?
#
loop_
_entity_poly.entity_id
_entity_poly.type
_entity_poly.pdbx_seq_one_letter_code
_entity_poly.pdbx_strand_id
1 'polypeptide(L)'
;TALDVMPAWRDKLTAISYSPYTRVDVRRMHKIGIIEDDDLLTAYMDLGYDEEKGSKMAEFTIAYNADPEDSDQTETDKNRVREKDLTKTDILNGYRDQLITLDESKTALIMLGYDSNEADYYIARIDYNREKDETDQYLKYYGDAYVKGVLDHEQIVDKLNTLNLSGKRIEYLFRVWDIERMSRVNKPTKAELMTFVRKKIIDINTFIEEMKGLNYSERYIGWYQRTI
;
A
#
# COMPACT_ATOMS: atom_id res chain seq x y z
N THR A 1 -53.61 53.72 -40.58
CA THR A 1 -52.31 53.38 -41.18
C THR A 1 -52.08 51.90 -40.99
N ALA A 2 -51.86 51.15 -42.08
CA ALA A 2 -51.47 49.75 -41.96
C ALA A 2 -50.12 49.70 -41.23
N LEU A 3 -49.99 48.85 -40.21
CA LEU A 3 -48.70 48.55 -39.60
C LEU A 3 -48.02 47.51 -40.49
N ASP A 4 -46.83 47.79 -41.02
CA ASP A 4 -46.10 46.89 -41.92
C ASP A 4 -45.80 45.51 -41.30
N VAL A 5 -45.83 45.41 -39.96
CA VAL A 5 -45.77 44.14 -39.22
C VAL A 5 -46.78 44.16 -38.06
N MET A 6 -47.67 43.17 -38.01
CA MET A 6 -48.66 43.04 -36.92
C MET A 6 -47.95 42.85 -35.57
N PRO A 7 -48.41 43.49 -34.48
CA PRO A 7 -47.73 43.43 -33.17
C PRO A 7 -47.38 42.02 -32.69
N ALA A 8 -48.27 41.04 -32.86
CA ALA A 8 -48.06 39.65 -32.43
C ALA A 8 -46.91 38.92 -33.16
N TRP A 9 -46.50 39.40 -34.34
CA TRP A 9 -45.41 38.81 -35.12
C TRP A 9 -44.06 39.48 -34.84
N ARG A 10 -44.03 40.66 -34.21
CA ARG A 10 -42.79 41.41 -34.00
C ARG A 10 -41.81 40.62 -33.14
N ASP A 11 -42.24 40.19 -31.97
CA ASP A 11 -41.36 39.46 -31.04
C ASP A 11 -40.89 38.12 -31.62
N LYS A 12 -41.76 37.41 -32.35
CA LYS A 12 -41.42 36.15 -33.03
C LYS A 12 -40.40 36.36 -34.15
N LEU A 13 -40.57 37.40 -34.97
CA LEU A 13 -39.64 37.75 -36.04
C LEU A 13 -38.32 38.27 -35.47
N THR A 14 -38.35 39.00 -34.35
CA THR A 14 -37.15 39.42 -33.62
C THR A 14 -36.40 38.23 -33.03
N ALA A 15 -37.08 37.23 -32.47
CA ALA A 15 -36.43 36.03 -31.93
C ALA A 15 -35.62 35.27 -32.99
N ILE A 16 -36.12 35.19 -34.23
CA ILE A 16 -35.44 34.54 -35.36
C ILE A 16 -34.15 35.30 -35.77
N SER A 17 -34.03 36.58 -35.42
CA SER A 17 -32.84 37.37 -35.78
C SER A 17 -31.61 37.08 -34.90
N TYR A 18 -31.79 36.43 -33.75
CA TYR A 18 -30.68 36.00 -32.91
C TYR A 18 -30.07 34.69 -33.43
N SER A 19 -28.74 34.58 -33.32
CA SER A 19 -28.05 33.33 -33.68
C SER A 19 -28.15 32.33 -32.54
N PRO A 20 -28.65 31.11 -32.77
CA PRO A 20 -28.64 30.04 -31.76
C PRO A 20 -27.20 29.54 -31.53
N TYR A 21 -26.99 28.85 -30.41
CA TYR A 21 -25.73 28.14 -30.19
C TYR A 21 -25.48 27.09 -31.27
N THR A 22 -24.23 26.94 -31.71
CA THR A 22 -23.93 25.89 -32.70
C THR A 22 -24.02 24.51 -32.05
N ARG A 23 -24.24 23.45 -32.83
CA ARG A 23 -24.27 22.07 -32.31
C ARG A 23 -22.99 21.67 -31.56
N VAL A 24 -21.84 22.23 -31.97
CA VAL A 24 -20.55 22.00 -31.32
C VAL A 24 -20.51 22.72 -29.98
N ASP A 25 -20.98 23.97 -29.93
CA ASP A 25 -21.01 24.75 -28.70
C ASP A 25 -22.03 24.18 -27.70
N VAL A 26 -23.21 23.74 -28.14
CA VAL A 26 -24.19 23.06 -27.27
C VAL A 26 -23.56 21.85 -26.59
N ARG A 27 -22.85 20.99 -27.33
CA ARG A 27 -22.16 19.81 -26.77
C ARG A 27 -21.05 20.20 -25.79
N ARG A 28 -20.25 21.21 -26.11
CA ARG A 28 -19.16 21.70 -25.25
C ARG A 28 -19.69 22.37 -23.99
N MET A 29 -20.72 23.19 -24.11
CA MET A 29 -21.40 23.86 -23.01
C MET A 29 -22.06 22.86 -22.08
N HIS A 30 -22.72 21.83 -22.62
CA HIS A 30 -23.21 20.70 -21.83
C HIS A 30 -22.07 19.96 -21.12
N LYS A 31 -20.97 19.69 -21.83
CA LYS A 31 -19.81 18.99 -21.27
C LYS A 31 -19.21 19.68 -20.04
N ILE A 32 -19.24 21.00 -20.01
CA ILE A 32 -18.70 21.81 -18.91
C ILE A 32 -19.79 22.30 -17.94
N GLY A 33 -21.02 21.81 -18.07
CA GLY A 33 -22.13 22.10 -17.15
C GLY A 33 -22.73 23.50 -17.26
N ILE A 34 -22.57 24.18 -18.41
CA ILE A 34 -23.26 25.46 -18.67
C ILE A 34 -24.70 25.22 -19.15
N ILE A 35 -24.93 24.14 -19.89
CA ILE A 35 -26.25 23.66 -20.33
C ILE A 35 -26.53 22.36 -19.58
N GLU A 36 -27.69 22.23 -18.96
CA GLU A 36 -28.11 21.00 -18.27
C GLU A 36 -28.87 20.07 -19.24
N ASP A 37 -29.09 18.80 -18.87
CA ASP A 37 -29.78 17.80 -19.71
C ASP A 37 -31.13 18.31 -20.22
N ASP A 38 -31.88 18.99 -19.36
CA ASP A 38 -33.22 19.53 -19.64
C ASP A 38 -33.20 20.68 -20.67
N ASP A 39 -32.08 21.38 -20.82
CA ASP A 39 -31.92 22.51 -21.74
C ASP A 39 -31.53 22.07 -23.17
N LEU A 40 -31.01 20.85 -23.31
CA LEU A 40 -30.46 20.35 -24.58
C LEU A 40 -31.50 20.30 -25.70
N LEU A 41 -32.71 19.84 -25.39
CA LEU A 41 -33.79 19.74 -26.38
C LEU A 41 -34.11 21.12 -26.95
N THR A 42 -34.29 22.11 -26.09
CA THR A 42 -34.56 23.51 -26.48
C THR A 42 -33.42 24.06 -27.32
N ALA A 43 -32.16 23.87 -26.90
CA ALA A 43 -30.99 24.34 -27.64
C ALA A 43 -30.88 23.74 -29.05
N TYR A 44 -31.28 22.48 -29.23
CA TYR A 44 -31.36 21.86 -30.56
C TYR A 44 -32.58 22.33 -31.35
N MET A 45 -33.72 22.58 -30.73
CA MET A 45 -34.89 23.12 -31.43
C MET A 45 -34.65 24.56 -31.92
N ASP A 46 -33.89 25.37 -31.19
CA ASP A 46 -33.47 26.71 -31.60
C ASP A 46 -32.58 26.70 -32.86
N LEU A 47 -31.87 25.59 -33.10
CA LEU A 47 -31.13 25.34 -34.34
C LEU A 47 -32.01 24.92 -35.52
N GLY A 48 -33.31 24.73 -35.30
CA GLY A 48 -34.30 24.34 -36.32
C GLY A 48 -34.55 22.84 -36.42
N TYR A 49 -34.10 22.04 -35.45
CA TYR A 49 -34.52 20.64 -35.35
C TYR A 49 -35.99 20.55 -34.90
N ASP A 50 -36.72 19.58 -35.44
CA ASP A 50 -38.01 19.18 -34.86
C ASP A 50 -37.79 18.46 -33.51
N GLU A 51 -38.87 18.29 -32.74
CA GLU A 51 -38.83 17.71 -31.40
C GLU A 51 -38.22 16.29 -31.38
N GLU A 52 -38.53 15.46 -32.37
CA GLU A 52 -38.00 14.10 -32.48
C GLU A 52 -36.47 14.12 -32.68
N LYS A 53 -35.98 14.92 -33.63
CA LYS A 53 -34.54 15.03 -33.90
C LYS A 53 -33.81 15.76 -32.78
N GLY A 54 -34.41 16.78 -32.19
CA GLY A 54 -33.87 17.50 -31.04
C GLY A 54 -33.68 16.57 -29.85
N SER A 55 -34.67 15.71 -29.56
CA SER A 55 -34.60 14.73 -28.48
C SER A 55 -33.47 13.72 -28.71
N LYS A 56 -33.36 13.19 -29.93
CA LYS A 56 -32.25 12.28 -30.30
C LYS A 56 -30.88 12.96 -30.20
N MET A 57 -30.79 14.25 -30.52
CA MET A 57 -29.55 15.02 -30.38
C MET A 57 -29.19 15.29 -28.91
N ALA A 58 -30.19 15.52 -28.05
CA ALA A 58 -29.99 15.63 -26.61
C ALA A 58 -29.46 14.31 -26.03
N GLU A 59 -30.14 13.19 -26.30
CA GLU A 59 -29.70 11.84 -25.89
C GLU A 59 -28.27 11.52 -26.37
N PHE A 60 -27.98 11.81 -27.64
CA PHE A 60 -26.64 11.65 -28.19
C PHE A 60 -25.61 12.48 -27.41
N THR A 61 -25.92 13.71 -27.06
CA THR A 61 -24.99 14.62 -26.37
C THR A 61 -24.69 14.18 -24.94
N ILE A 62 -25.71 13.67 -24.23
CA ILE A 62 -25.56 13.07 -22.91
C ILE A 62 -24.66 11.84 -22.99
N ALA A 63 -24.98 10.90 -23.89
CA ALA A 63 -24.20 9.69 -24.07
C ALA A 63 -22.75 9.97 -24.50
N TYR A 64 -22.56 10.90 -25.44
CA TYR A 64 -21.23 11.27 -25.94
C TYR A 64 -20.34 11.89 -24.86
N ASN A 65 -20.91 12.73 -23.99
CA ASN A 65 -20.15 13.38 -22.93
C ASN A 65 -19.91 12.47 -21.71
N ALA A 66 -20.67 11.38 -21.55
CA ALA A 66 -20.51 10.43 -20.45
C ALA A 66 -19.27 9.54 -20.59
N ASP A 67 -18.85 9.23 -21.83
CA ASP A 67 -17.67 8.42 -22.14
C ASP A 67 -16.96 8.94 -23.42
N PRO A 68 -16.28 10.09 -23.34
CA PRO A 68 -15.67 10.74 -24.50
C PRO A 68 -14.38 10.03 -24.95
N GLU A 69 -14.19 9.93 -26.27
CA GLU A 69 -12.92 9.49 -26.88
C GLU A 69 -11.74 10.34 -26.36
N ASP A 70 -10.52 9.75 -26.32
CA ASP A 70 -9.32 10.36 -25.75
C ASP A 70 -9.03 11.79 -26.26
N SER A 71 -9.30 12.05 -27.54
CA SER A 71 -9.09 13.37 -28.16
C SER A 71 -10.01 14.46 -27.62
N ASP A 72 -11.15 14.08 -27.04
CA ASP A 72 -12.18 15.00 -26.55
C ASP A 72 -12.27 15.06 -25.03
N GLN A 73 -11.55 14.22 -24.28
CA GLN A 73 -11.53 14.23 -22.81
C GLN A 73 -11.09 15.58 -22.22
N THR A 74 -11.86 16.08 -21.25
CA THR A 74 -11.47 17.21 -20.41
C THR A 74 -10.43 16.79 -19.37
N GLU A 75 -9.79 17.76 -18.70
CA GLU A 75 -8.85 17.46 -17.61
C GLU A 75 -9.55 16.69 -16.46
N THR A 76 -10.84 16.99 -16.21
CA THR A 76 -11.67 16.27 -15.24
C THR A 76 -11.90 14.81 -15.65
N ASP A 77 -12.18 14.55 -16.94
CA ASP A 77 -12.37 13.19 -17.46
C ASP A 77 -11.08 12.36 -17.30
N LYS A 78 -9.93 12.97 -17.61
CA LYS A 78 -8.60 12.36 -17.46
C LYS A 78 -8.27 12.07 -16.00
N ASN A 79 -8.63 12.97 -15.08
CA ASN A 79 -8.39 12.78 -13.66
C ASN A 79 -9.28 11.68 -13.07
N ARG A 80 -10.54 11.53 -13.52
CA ARG A 80 -11.43 10.44 -13.06
C ARG A 80 -10.90 9.05 -13.43
N VAL A 81 -10.23 8.92 -14.58
CA VAL A 81 -9.56 7.68 -14.99
C VAL A 81 -8.34 7.44 -14.11
N ARG A 82 -7.48 8.45 -13.94
CA ARG A 82 -6.28 8.38 -13.09
C ARG A 82 -6.57 8.02 -11.62
N GLU A 83 -7.69 8.48 -11.06
CA GLU A 83 -8.09 8.16 -9.68
C GLU A 83 -8.56 6.71 -9.50
N LYS A 84 -8.93 6.01 -10.58
CA LYS A 84 -9.36 4.61 -10.57
C LYS A 84 -8.24 3.63 -10.96
N ASP A 85 -7.16 4.13 -11.55
CA ASP A 85 -6.03 3.30 -11.93
C ASP A 85 -5.26 2.86 -10.67
N LEU A 86 -5.00 1.55 -10.57
CA LEU A 86 -4.13 1.02 -9.51
C LEU A 86 -2.79 1.75 -9.55
N THR A 87 -2.24 2.13 -8.41
CA THR A 87 -0.88 2.62 -8.42
C THR A 87 0.08 1.44 -8.63
N LYS A 88 1.29 1.71 -9.12
CA LYS A 88 2.36 0.70 -9.13
C LYS A 88 2.53 0.03 -7.76
N THR A 89 2.42 0.79 -6.67
CA THR A 89 2.55 0.27 -5.31
C THR A 89 1.44 -0.74 -5.00
N ASP A 90 0.20 -0.45 -5.41
CA ASP A 90 -0.93 -1.36 -5.19
C ASP A 90 -0.76 -2.67 -5.97
N ILE A 91 -0.32 -2.59 -7.23
CA ILE A 91 -0.03 -3.78 -8.05
C ILE A 91 1.07 -4.62 -7.39
N LEU A 92 2.19 -4.00 -7.03
CA LEU A 92 3.31 -4.73 -6.42
C LEU A 92 2.96 -5.31 -5.04
N ASN A 93 2.12 -4.63 -4.26
CA ASN A 93 1.62 -5.16 -3.00
C ASN A 93 0.66 -6.33 -3.22
N GLY A 94 -0.27 -6.22 -4.18
CA GLY A 94 -1.15 -7.31 -4.56
C GLY A 94 -0.37 -8.54 -5.01
N TYR A 95 0.68 -8.35 -5.81
CA TYR A 95 1.58 -9.44 -6.20
C TYR A 95 2.32 -10.05 -5.02
N ARG A 96 2.91 -9.20 -4.15
CA ARG A 96 3.62 -9.62 -2.93
C ARG A 96 2.73 -10.47 -2.03
N ASP A 97 1.47 -10.07 -1.89
CA ASP A 97 0.45 -10.70 -1.05
C ASP A 97 -0.28 -11.85 -1.78
N GLN A 98 0.17 -12.24 -2.98
CA GLN A 98 -0.39 -13.32 -3.81
C GLN A 98 -1.86 -13.13 -4.19
N LEU A 99 -2.34 -11.89 -4.22
CA LEU A 99 -3.71 -11.55 -4.65
C LEU A 99 -3.85 -11.53 -6.18
N ILE A 100 -2.76 -11.27 -6.89
CA ILE A 100 -2.67 -11.30 -8.35
C ILE A 100 -1.43 -12.08 -8.79
N THR A 101 -1.50 -12.64 -9.99
CA THR A 101 -0.44 -13.46 -10.59
C THR A 101 0.68 -12.61 -11.18
N LEU A 102 1.79 -13.26 -11.55
CA LEU A 102 2.92 -12.62 -12.22
C LEU A 102 2.49 -11.98 -13.55
N ASP A 103 1.70 -12.70 -14.35
CA ASP A 103 1.26 -12.19 -15.66
C ASP A 103 0.30 -11.00 -15.50
N GLU A 104 -0.66 -11.09 -14.57
CA GLU A 104 -1.57 -9.97 -14.26
C GLU A 104 -0.79 -8.73 -13.77
N SER A 105 0.23 -8.94 -12.94
CA SER A 105 1.08 -7.87 -12.43
C SER A 105 1.88 -7.21 -13.56
N LYS A 106 2.44 -8.00 -14.49
CA LYS A 106 3.15 -7.46 -15.67
C LYS A 106 2.21 -6.66 -16.55
N THR A 107 1.04 -7.21 -16.87
CA THR A 107 0.04 -6.53 -17.70
C THR A 107 -0.39 -5.21 -17.06
N ALA A 108 -0.67 -5.20 -15.76
CA ALA A 108 -1.08 -4.00 -15.04
C ALA A 108 0.03 -2.94 -15.01
N LEU A 109 1.29 -3.32 -14.81
CA LEU A 109 2.43 -2.39 -14.87
C LEU A 109 2.61 -1.80 -16.28
N ILE A 110 2.45 -2.62 -17.33
CA ILE A 110 2.53 -2.12 -18.71
C ILE A 110 1.39 -1.15 -19.02
N MET A 111 0.18 -1.41 -18.54
CA MET A 111 -0.96 -0.50 -18.67
C MET A 111 -0.73 0.83 -17.96
N LEU A 112 0.04 0.85 -16.86
CA LEU A 112 0.49 2.08 -16.20
C LEU A 112 1.63 2.81 -16.92
N GLY A 113 2.14 2.26 -18.02
CA GLY A 113 3.18 2.88 -18.84
C GLY A 113 4.61 2.47 -18.49
N TYR A 114 4.81 1.44 -17.66
CA TYR A 114 6.14 0.84 -17.47
C TYR A 114 6.50 -0.03 -18.67
N ASP A 115 7.77 0.00 -19.08
CA ASP A 115 8.22 -0.93 -20.10
C ASP A 115 8.37 -2.37 -19.53
N SER A 116 8.53 -3.34 -20.43
CA SER A 116 8.63 -4.76 -20.04
C SER A 116 9.82 -5.05 -19.12
N ASN A 117 10.97 -4.40 -19.34
CA ASN A 117 12.16 -4.63 -18.53
C ASN A 117 12.00 -4.02 -17.14
N GLU A 118 11.36 -2.84 -17.05
CA GLU A 118 11.04 -2.21 -15.77
C GLU A 118 10.04 -3.06 -14.97
N ALA A 119 8.98 -3.57 -15.62
CA ALA A 119 8.02 -4.46 -14.98
C ALA A 119 8.68 -5.72 -14.44
N ASP A 120 9.54 -6.37 -15.25
CA ASP A 120 10.31 -7.55 -14.85
C ASP A 120 11.23 -7.26 -13.66
N TYR A 121 11.92 -6.11 -13.67
CA TYR A 121 12.77 -5.69 -12.55
C TYR A 121 11.99 -5.54 -11.25
N TYR A 122 10.82 -4.87 -11.27
CA TYR A 122 10.04 -4.67 -10.05
C TYR A 122 9.49 -5.98 -9.49
N ILE A 123 9.02 -6.88 -10.35
CA ILE A 123 8.53 -8.19 -9.95
C ILE A 123 9.65 -9.03 -9.35
N ALA A 124 10.81 -9.11 -10.02
CA ALA A 124 11.98 -9.83 -9.51
C ALA A 124 12.44 -9.30 -8.14
N ARG A 125 12.34 -7.98 -7.93
CA ARG A 125 12.63 -7.36 -6.63
C ARG A 125 11.64 -7.79 -5.54
N ILE A 126 10.36 -7.91 -5.87
CA ILE A 126 9.35 -8.41 -4.93
C ILE A 126 9.62 -9.87 -4.57
N ASP A 127 9.92 -10.71 -5.55
CA ASP A 127 10.25 -12.12 -5.32
C ASP A 127 11.48 -12.28 -4.42
N TYR A 128 12.54 -11.53 -4.72
CA TYR A 128 13.74 -11.48 -3.88
C TYR A 128 13.43 -11.07 -2.44
N ASN A 129 12.62 -10.02 -2.26
CA ASN A 129 12.25 -9.56 -0.92
C ASN A 129 11.43 -10.61 -0.17
N ARG A 130 10.53 -11.33 -0.83
CA ARG A 130 9.74 -12.41 -0.22
C ARG A 130 10.63 -13.56 0.26
N GLU A 131 11.54 -14.03 -0.60
CA GLU A 131 12.50 -15.07 -0.25
C GLU A 131 13.42 -14.65 0.90
N LYS A 132 13.87 -13.39 0.88
CA LYS A 132 14.66 -12.79 1.95
C LYS A 132 13.88 -12.75 3.26
N ASP A 133 12.64 -12.25 3.25
CA ASP A 133 11.81 -12.12 4.45
C ASP A 133 11.47 -13.49 5.06
N GLU A 134 11.19 -14.49 4.22
CA GLU A 134 11.00 -15.88 4.66
C GLU A 134 12.27 -16.45 5.30
N THR A 135 13.42 -16.26 4.65
CA THR A 135 14.72 -16.69 5.20
C THR A 135 15.00 -16.01 6.55
N ASP A 136 14.77 -14.70 6.65
CA ASP A 136 14.99 -13.94 7.88
C ASP A 136 14.08 -14.42 9.03
N GLN A 137 12.83 -14.82 8.74
CA GLN A 137 11.94 -15.44 9.72
C GLN A 137 12.46 -16.78 10.23
N TYR A 138 12.91 -17.67 9.34
CA TYR A 138 13.52 -18.94 9.74
C TYR A 138 14.79 -18.72 10.57
N LEU A 139 15.66 -17.81 10.15
CA LEU A 139 16.88 -17.47 10.88
C LEU A 139 16.59 -16.97 12.29
N LYS A 140 15.58 -16.11 12.44
CA LYS A 140 15.13 -15.63 13.76
C LYS A 140 14.64 -16.79 14.63
N TYR A 141 13.78 -17.65 14.10
CA TYR A 141 13.25 -18.80 14.83
C TYR A 141 14.37 -19.77 15.26
N TYR A 142 15.27 -20.14 14.35
CA TYR A 142 16.38 -21.06 14.63
C TYR A 142 17.37 -20.47 15.63
N GLY A 143 17.72 -19.18 15.50
CA GLY A 143 18.55 -18.49 16.48
C GLY A 143 17.94 -18.52 17.88
N ASP A 144 16.66 -18.17 18.00
CA ASP A 144 15.92 -18.22 19.26
C ASP A 144 15.90 -19.63 19.87
N ALA A 145 15.66 -20.67 19.06
CA ALA A 145 15.63 -22.06 19.51
C ALA A 145 17.00 -22.54 19.99
N TYR A 146 18.07 -22.19 19.29
CA TYR A 146 19.44 -22.49 19.67
C TYR A 146 19.85 -21.80 20.97
N VAL A 147 19.59 -20.49 21.07
CA VAL A 147 19.91 -19.66 22.23
C VAL A 147 19.17 -20.15 23.48
N LYS A 148 17.91 -20.59 23.34
CA LYS A 148 17.12 -21.15 24.44
C LYS A 148 17.45 -22.62 24.75
N GLY A 149 18.34 -23.24 23.98
CA GLY A 149 18.71 -24.65 24.14
C GLY A 149 17.61 -25.64 23.79
N VAL A 150 16.61 -25.21 23.00
CA VAL A 150 15.54 -26.09 22.48
C VAL A 150 16.11 -27.01 21.39
N LEU A 151 17.02 -26.48 20.58
CA LEU A 151 17.74 -27.22 19.55
C LEU A 151 19.25 -27.13 19.78
N ASP A 152 19.97 -28.20 19.47
CA ASP A 152 21.42 -28.24 19.53
C ASP A 152 22.09 -27.76 18.24
N HIS A 153 23.43 -27.75 18.23
CA HIS A 153 24.22 -27.27 17.10
C HIS A 153 23.98 -28.11 15.83
N GLU A 154 23.95 -29.44 15.94
CA GLU A 154 23.80 -30.34 14.79
C GLU A 154 22.42 -30.15 14.15
N GLN A 155 21.38 -30.11 14.97
CA GLN A 155 20.00 -29.86 14.53
C GLN A 155 19.86 -28.51 13.81
N ILE A 156 20.52 -27.46 14.30
CA ILE A 156 20.46 -26.12 13.69
C ILE A 156 21.25 -26.09 12.37
N VAL A 157 22.43 -26.73 12.30
CA VAL A 157 23.19 -26.85 11.05
C VAL A 157 22.35 -27.52 9.97
N ASP A 158 21.69 -28.63 10.29
CA ASP A 158 20.82 -29.34 9.35
C ASP A 158 19.71 -28.42 8.82
N LYS A 159 19.05 -27.65 9.70
CA LYS A 159 18.01 -26.69 9.31
C LYS A 159 18.56 -25.55 8.46
N LEU A 160 19.72 -25.00 8.80
CA LEU A 160 20.33 -23.90 8.02
C LEU A 160 20.82 -24.34 6.64
N ASN A 161 21.27 -25.59 6.50
CA ASN A 161 21.63 -26.15 5.20
C ASN A 161 20.43 -26.24 4.25
N THR A 162 19.21 -26.45 4.77
CA THR A 162 17.99 -26.43 3.93
C THR A 162 17.66 -25.04 3.37
N LEU A 163 18.20 -23.97 3.95
CA LEU A 163 18.03 -22.59 3.49
C LEU A 163 19.07 -22.19 2.43
N ASN A 164 19.89 -23.12 1.94
CA ASN A 164 20.92 -22.90 0.92
C ASN A 164 21.88 -21.73 1.26
N LEU A 165 22.18 -21.53 2.54
CA LEU A 165 23.09 -20.49 3.01
C LEU A 165 24.54 -20.91 2.79
N SER A 166 25.42 -19.95 2.53
CA SER A 166 26.86 -20.23 2.45
C SER A 166 27.41 -20.64 3.82
N GLY A 167 28.41 -21.54 3.84
CA GLY A 167 29.04 -21.98 5.09
C GLY A 167 29.58 -20.83 5.95
N LYS A 168 30.17 -19.80 5.31
CA LYS A 168 30.61 -18.58 6.00
C LYS A 168 29.48 -17.83 6.70
N ARG A 169 28.27 -17.83 6.13
CA ARG A 169 27.08 -17.20 6.75
C ARG A 169 26.59 -18.03 7.93
N ILE A 170 26.61 -19.36 7.83
CA ILE A 170 26.27 -20.26 8.94
C ILE A 170 27.24 -20.05 10.12
N GLU A 171 28.55 -20.04 9.86
CA GLU A 171 29.58 -19.77 10.88
C GLU A 171 29.39 -18.40 11.56
N TYR A 172 29.02 -17.37 10.79
CA TYR A 172 28.72 -16.05 11.32
C TYR A 172 27.49 -16.07 12.26
N LEU A 173 26.41 -16.75 11.87
CA LEU A 173 25.20 -16.86 12.68
C LEU A 173 25.48 -17.55 14.02
N PHE A 174 26.21 -18.66 14.02
CA PHE A 174 26.60 -19.34 15.27
C PHE A 174 27.43 -18.44 16.17
N ARG A 175 28.39 -17.68 15.63
CA ARG A 175 29.18 -16.73 16.44
C ARG A 175 28.30 -15.72 17.15
N VAL A 176 27.29 -15.18 16.47
CA VAL A 176 26.34 -14.23 17.05
C VAL A 176 25.48 -14.91 18.12
N TRP A 177 24.91 -16.07 17.81
CA TRP A 177 24.02 -16.77 18.72
C TRP A 177 24.73 -17.38 19.92
N ASP A 178 25.99 -17.79 19.81
CA ASP A 178 26.80 -18.25 20.93
C ASP A 178 27.04 -17.12 21.93
N ILE A 179 27.33 -15.91 21.45
CA ILE A 179 27.43 -14.72 22.29
C ILE A 179 26.10 -14.47 23.02
N GLU A 180 24.99 -14.52 22.29
CA GLU A 180 23.66 -14.35 22.87
C GLU A 180 23.35 -15.43 23.92
N ARG A 181 23.61 -16.70 23.61
CA ARG A 181 23.40 -17.83 24.51
C ARG A 181 24.25 -17.71 25.78
N MET A 182 25.52 -17.33 25.65
CA MET A 182 26.39 -17.06 26.80
C MET A 182 25.89 -15.89 27.64
N SER A 183 25.33 -14.86 27.02
CA SER A 183 24.72 -13.73 27.74
C SER A 183 23.45 -14.11 28.50
N ARG A 184 22.74 -15.15 28.03
CA ARG A 184 21.47 -15.64 28.59
C ARG A 184 21.62 -16.82 29.55
N VAL A 185 22.83 -17.16 30.01
CA VAL A 185 22.99 -18.17 31.08
C VAL A 185 22.09 -17.76 32.25
N ASN A 186 21.07 -18.58 32.52
CA ASN A 186 20.06 -18.30 33.53
C ASN A 186 20.74 -18.16 34.89
N LYS A 187 20.99 -16.92 35.30
CA LYS A 187 21.46 -16.62 36.65
C LYS A 187 20.27 -16.73 37.61
N PRO A 188 20.46 -17.31 38.80
CA PRO A 188 19.42 -17.28 39.81
C PRO A 188 19.00 -15.84 40.06
N THR A 189 17.70 -15.60 40.16
CA THR A 189 17.15 -14.29 40.49
C THR A 189 17.61 -13.86 41.88
N LYS A 190 17.54 -12.56 42.17
CA LYS A 190 17.80 -12.03 43.52
C LYS A 190 17.06 -12.79 44.62
N ALA A 191 15.79 -13.15 44.37
CA ALA A 191 14.96 -13.86 45.35
C ALA A 191 15.46 -15.31 45.58
N GLU A 192 15.90 -15.98 44.52
CA GLU A 192 16.51 -17.31 44.59
C GLU A 192 17.86 -17.25 45.28
N LEU A 193 18.73 -16.30 44.94
CA LEU A 193 20.01 -16.08 45.63
C LEU A 193 19.83 -15.83 47.13
N MET A 194 18.87 -14.99 47.52
CA MET A 194 18.48 -14.77 48.92
C MET A 194 17.98 -16.05 49.60
N THR A 195 17.28 -16.92 48.86
CA THR A 195 16.82 -18.20 49.38
C THR A 195 17.98 -19.18 49.53
N PHE A 196 18.91 -19.22 48.56
CA PHE A 196 20.06 -20.12 48.55
C PHE A 196 21.01 -19.82 49.70
N VAL A 197 21.31 -18.55 49.96
CA VAL A 197 22.19 -18.16 51.07
C VAL A 197 21.54 -18.41 52.44
N ARG A 198 20.24 -18.12 52.62
CA ARG A 198 19.50 -18.45 53.85
C ARG A 198 19.42 -19.96 54.12
N LYS A 199 19.30 -20.76 53.05
CA LYS A 199 19.34 -22.23 53.11
C LYS A 199 20.77 -22.78 53.17
N LYS A 200 21.80 -21.93 53.21
CA LYS A 200 23.23 -22.30 53.22
C LYS A 200 23.65 -23.20 52.04
N ILE A 201 22.98 -23.06 50.89
CA ILE A 201 23.34 -23.72 49.63
C ILE A 201 24.57 -23.02 49.00
N ILE A 202 24.66 -21.70 49.17
CA ILE A 202 25.81 -20.87 48.80
C ILE A 202 26.26 -20.06 50.02
N ASP A 203 27.51 -19.63 50.04
CA ASP A 203 28.02 -18.74 51.08
C ASP A 203 27.75 -17.25 50.77
N ILE A 204 28.06 -16.38 51.74
CA ILE A 204 27.81 -14.93 51.62
C ILE A 204 28.69 -14.27 50.55
N ASN A 205 29.90 -14.77 50.30
CA ASN A 205 30.80 -14.23 49.29
C ASN A 205 30.31 -14.59 47.88
N THR A 206 29.91 -15.84 47.67
CA THR A 206 29.24 -16.28 46.43
C THR A 206 27.96 -15.47 46.20
N PHE A 207 27.16 -15.21 47.23
CA PHE A 207 25.98 -14.34 47.11
C PHE A 207 26.33 -12.92 46.64
N ILE A 208 27.39 -12.30 47.19
CA ILE A 208 27.83 -10.96 46.78
C ILE A 208 28.30 -10.96 45.31
N GLU A 209 29.09 -11.96 44.91
CA GLU A 209 29.60 -12.08 43.54
C GLU A 209 28.46 -12.26 42.53
N GLU A 210 27.50 -13.14 42.80
CA GLU A 210 26.33 -13.35 41.94
C GLU A 210 25.44 -12.11 41.87
N MET A 211 25.23 -11.41 42.99
CA MET A 211 24.47 -10.15 43.02
C MET A 211 25.18 -9.03 42.23
N LYS A 212 26.52 -8.95 42.26
CA LYS A 212 27.29 -8.08 41.37
C LYS A 212 27.11 -8.50 39.90
N GLY A 213 27.10 -9.80 39.63
CA GLY A 213 26.81 -10.39 38.32
C GLY A 213 25.39 -10.12 37.78
N LEU A 214 24.46 -9.70 38.65
CA LEU A 214 23.13 -9.17 38.31
C LEU A 214 23.07 -7.63 38.25
N ASN A 215 24.22 -6.95 38.26
CA ASN A 215 24.38 -5.48 38.26
C ASN A 215 23.81 -4.74 39.50
N TYR A 216 23.73 -5.38 40.67
CA TYR A 216 23.43 -4.65 41.92
C TYR A 216 24.67 -3.91 42.43
N SER A 217 24.49 -2.65 42.83
CA SER A 217 25.57 -1.87 43.47
C SER A 217 25.90 -2.39 44.87
N GLU A 218 27.14 -2.19 45.33
CA GLU A 218 27.57 -2.62 46.66
C GLU A 218 26.68 -2.08 47.79
N ARG A 219 26.17 -0.85 47.62
CA ARG A 219 25.21 -0.25 48.54
C ARG A 219 23.96 -1.11 48.73
N TYR A 220 23.36 -1.57 47.62
CA TYR A 220 22.12 -2.36 47.67
C TYR A 220 22.39 -3.80 48.10
N ILE A 221 23.53 -4.38 47.71
CA ILE A 221 23.96 -5.68 48.22
C ILE A 221 24.06 -5.64 49.75
N GLY A 222 24.66 -4.58 50.31
CA GLY A 222 24.76 -4.38 51.76
C GLY A 222 23.41 -4.31 52.48
N TRP A 223 22.34 -3.83 51.81
CA TRP A 223 20.99 -3.88 52.39
C TRP A 223 20.46 -5.30 52.42
N TYR A 224 20.61 -6.05 51.33
CA TYR A 224 20.17 -7.45 51.28
C TYR A 224 20.92 -8.34 52.26
N GLN A 225 22.22 -8.12 52.44
CA GLN A 225 23.03 -8.84 53.43
C GLN A 225 22.50 -8.73 54.85
N ARG A 226 21.90 -7.59 55.22
CA ARG A 226 21.28 -7.39 56.55
C ARG A 226 19.97 -8.15 56.74
N THR A 227 19.42 -8.74 55.68
CA THR A 227 18.15 -9.46 55.68
C THR A 227 18.30 -10.99 55.56
N ILE A 228 19.53 -11.47 55.41
CA ILE A 228 19.89 -12.89 55.42
C ILE A 228 20.02 -13.34 56.87
#